data_AF-A0A380T236-F1
#
_entry.id   AF-A0A380T236-F1
#
_cell.length_a   1.000
_cell.length_b   1.000
_cell.length_c   1.000
_cell.angle_alpha   90.00
_cell.angle_beta   90.00
_cell.angle_gamma   90.00
#
_symmetry.space_group_name_H-M   'P 1'
#
loop_
_entity.id
_entity.type
_entity.pdbx_description
1 polymer ?
#
loop_
_entity_poly.entity_id
_entity_poly.type
_entity_poly.pdbx_seq_one_letter_code
_entity_poly.pdbx_strand_id
1 'polypeptide(L)'
;MDATDLPAVLNANPGLDALLRKLQPLLDSGRMDNVVDLLSLSADLVDLLDAAMVEKLSGLFEEATALSWNLGNAMRMASAQTRNEPTPSLYGLLLLLRDPQTRRGLALVLRILNVIGRQD
;
A
#
# COMPACT_ATOMS: atom_id res chain seq x y z
N MET A 1 1.62 23.83 -39.62
CA MET A 1 0.46 23.63 -38.75
C MET A 1 0.33 24.88 -37.92
N ASP A 2 -0.61 25.74 -38.29
CA ASP A 2 -0.86 27.00 -37.60
C ASP A 2 -1.58 26.73 -36.28
N ALA A 3 -1.23 27.50 -35.24
CA ALA A 3 -1.84 27.41 -33.91
C ALA A 3 -3.37 27.67 -33.88
N THR A 4 -3.94 28.06 -35.02
CA THR A 4 -5.36 28.34 -35.25
C THR A 4 -6.24 27.08 -35.36
N ASP A 5 -5.67 25.89 -35.55
CA ASP A 5 -6.43 24.63 -35.69
C ASP A 5 -6.71 23.90 -34.37
N LEU A 6 -6.00 24.25 -33.28
CA LEU A 6 -6.21 23.68 -31.95
C LEU A 6 -7.65 23.80 -31.42
N PRO A 7 -8.34 24.96 -31.48
CA PRO A 7 -9.71 25.08 -31.01
C PRO A 7 -10.71 24.26 -31.85
N ALA A 8 -10.41 23.96 -33.12
CA ALA A 8 -11.26 23.12 -33.97
C ALA A 8 -11.16 21.62 -33.60
N VAL A 9 -9.96 21.15 -33.27
CA VAL A 9 -9.71 19.77 -32.84
C VAL A 9 -10.31 19.48 -31.45
N LEU A 10 -10.27 20.45 -30.54
CA LEU A 10 -10.86 20.33 -29.20
C LEU A 10 -12.41 20.28 -29.23
N ASN A 11 -13.03 21.00 -30.16
CA ASN A 11 -14.49 20.99 -30.33
C ASN A 11 -15.02 19.77 -31.10
N ALA A 12 -14.16 19.02 -31.79
CA ALA A 12 -14.57 17.86 -32.60
C ALA A 12 -14.73 16.56 -31.79
N ASN A 13 -14.24 16.49 -30.54
CA ASN A 13 -14.28 15.26 -29.75
C ASN A 13 -14.79 15.52 -28.32
N PRO A 14 -16.07 15.17 -28.01
CA PRO A 14 -16.65 15.40 -26.69
C PRO A 14 -15.94 14.63 -25.56
N GLY A 15 -15.28 13.51 -25.87
CA GLY A 15 -14.48 12.76 -24.90
C GLY A 15 -13.18 13.45 -24.52
N LEU A 16 -12.54 14.16 -25.47
CA LEU A 16 -11.34 14.95 -25.22
C LEU A 16 -11.65 16.20 -24.38
N ASP A 17 -12.76 16.88 -24.67
CA ASP A 17 -13.25 18.01 -23.85
C ASP A 17 -13.57 17.55 -22.41
N ALA A 18 -14.21 16.39 -22.24
CA ALA A 18 -14.48 15.82 -20.92
C ALA A 18 -13.21 15.45 -20.13
N LEU A 19 -12.17 14.92 -20.81
CA LEU A 19 -10.87 14.63 -20.19
C LEU A 19 -10.13 15.92 -19.82
N LEU A 20 -10.09 16.90 -20.72
CA LEU A 20 -9.44 18.20 -20.49
C LEU A 20 -10.08 18.93 -19.31
N ARG A 21 -11.41 18.93 -19.19
CA ARG A 21 -12.10 19.51 -18.02
C ARG A 21 -11.70 18.85 -16.70
N LYS A 22 -11.40 17.54 -16.71
CA LYS A 22 -10.93 16.83 -15.50
C LYS A 22 -9.47 17.15 -15.17
N LEU A 23 -8.64 17.38 -16.19
CA LEU A 23 -7.23 17.73 -16.04
C LEU A 23 -7.02 19.23 -15.83
N GLN A 24 -7.99 20.06 -16.20
CA GLN A 24 -7.96 21.52 -16.09
C GLN A 24 -7.52 22.02 -14.70
N PRO A 25 -8.03 21.52 -13.55
CA PRO A 25 -7.52 21.95 -12.25
C PRO A 25 -6.04 21.60 -12.00
N LEU A 26 -5.51 20.53 -12.61
CA LEU A 26 -4.09 20.16 -12.51
C LEU A 26 -3.22 20.99 -13.45
N LEU A 27 -3.76 21.36 -14.62
CA LEU A 27 -3.12 22.25 -15.58
C LEU A 27 -3.07 23.69 -15.05
N ASP A 28 -4.19 24.21 -14.56
CA ASP A 28 -4.33 25.57 -14.02
C ASP A 28 -3.46 25.79 -12.77
N SER A 29 -3.23 24.73 -11.99
CA SER A 29 -2.36 24.77 -10.81
C SER A 29 -0.88 24.49 -11.11
N GLY A 30 -0.51 24.19 -12.36
CA GLY A 30 0.85 23.80 -12.75
C GLY A 30 1.32 22.47 -12.16
N ARG A 31 0.41 21.66 -11.60
CA ARG A 31 0.74 20.39 -10.95
C ARG A 31 0.79 19.20 -11.92
N MET A 32 0.32 19.40 -13.15
CA MET A 32 0.38 18.38 -14.19
C MET A 32 1.82 17.98 -14.49
N ASP A 33 2.77 18.92 -14.44
CA ASP A 33 4.19 18.66 -14.65
C ASP A 33 4.72 17.65 -13.63
N ASN A 34 4.37 17.79 -12.34
CA ASN A 34 4.75 16.81 -11.31
C ASN A 34 4.17 15.42 -11.56
N VAL A 35 2.96 15.33 -12.13
CA VAL A 35 2.35 14.03 -12.48
C VAL A 35 3.13 13.40 -13.63
N VAL A 36 3.50 14.19 -14.64
CA VAL A 36 4.32 13.74 -15.76
C VAL A 36 5.71 13.32 -15.27
N ASP A 37 6.34 14.09 -14.38
CA ASP A 37 7.63 13.76 -13.78
C ASP A 37 7.58 12.45 -12.98
N LEU A 38 6.53 12.24 -12.19
CA LEU A 38 6.33 10.98 -11.45
C LEU A 38 6.13 9.79 -12.39
N LEU A 39 5.37 9.97 -13.46
CA LEU A 39 5.19 8.93 -14.48
C LEU A 39 6.49 8.66 -15.23
N SER A 40 7.28 9.69 -15.54
CA SER A 40 8.60 9.55 -16.16
C SER A 40 9.55 8.79 -15.25
N LEU A 41 9.66 9.17 -13.97
CA LEU A 41 10.47 8.46 -13.01
C LEU A 41 10.02 7.00 -12.86
N SER A 42 8.71 6.75 -12.89
CA SER A 42 8.16 5.39 -12.84
C SER A 42 8.52 4.59 -14.10
N ALA A 43 8.50 5.22 -15.27
CA ALA A 43 8.94 4.60 -16.51
C ALA A 43 10.44 4.28 -16.48
N ASP A 44 11.28 5.21 -16.01
CA ASP A 44 12.72 4.98 -15.84
C ASP A 44 12.99 3.80 -14.88
N LEU A 45 12.20 3.67 -13.81
CA LEU A 45 12.27 2.52 -12.91
C LEU A 45 11.87 1.21 -13.60
N VAL A 46 10.84 1.24 -14.44
CA VAL A 46 10.43 0.07 -15.24
C VAL A 46 11.48 -0.31 -16.26
N ASP A 47 12.12 0.67 -16.90
CA ASP A 47 13.20 0.43 -17.86
C ASP A 47 14.47 -0.13 -17.21
N LEU A 48 14.70 0.16 -15.92
CA LEU A 48 15.79 -0.41 -15.14
C LEU A 48 15.51 -1.87 -14.72
N LEU A 49 14.25 -2.30 -14.67
CA LEU A 49 13.86 -3.63 -14.22
C LEU A 49 14.15 -4.69 -15.29
N ASP A 50 15.14 -5.55 -15.03
CA ASP A 50 15.34 -6.77 -15.81
C ASP A 50 14.38 -7.89 -15.37
N ALA A 51 14.32 -8.97 -16.17
CA ALA A 51 13.44 -10.10 -15.92
C ALA A 51 13.67 -10.76 -14.55
N ALA A 52 14.93 -10.83 -14.07
CA ALA A 52 15.25 -11.45 -12.79
C ALA A 52 14.78 -10.60 -11.60
N MET A 53 14.88 -9.27 -11.72
CA MET A 53 14.37 -8.33 -10.73
C MET A 53 12.84 -8.32 -10.68
N VAL A 54 12.15 -8.42 -11.83
CA VAL A 54 10.68 -8.54 -11.87
C VAL A 54 10.20 -9.81 -11.17
N GLU A 55 10.89 -10.94 -11.38
CA GLU A 55 10.55 -12.20 -10.71
C GLU A 55 10.77 -12.11 -9.20
N LYS A 56 11.88 -11.49 -8.76
CA LYS A 56 12.14 -11.24 -7.34
C LYS A 56 11.11 -10.30 -6.71
N LEU A 57 10.72 -9.23 -7.38
CA LEU A 57 9.69 -8.31 -6.90
C LEU A 57 8.34 -9.01 -6.80
N SER A 58 7.98 -9.82 -7.80
CA SER A 58 6.77 -10.64 -7.76
C SER A 58 6.76 -11.57 -6.55
N GLY A 59 7.86 -12.27 -6.28
CA GLY A 59 8.01 -13.10 -5.08
C GLY A 59 7.87 -12.30 -3.78
N LEU A 60 8.51 -11.13 -3.68
CA LEU A 60 8.37 -10.25 -2.52
C LEU A 60 6.93 -9.74 -2.34
N PHE A 61 6.24 -9.41 -3.43
CA PHE A 61 4.84 -9.01 -3.42
C PHE A 61 3.93 -10.15 -2.98
N GLU A 62 4.17 -11.38 -3.45
CA GLU A 62 3.43 -12.57 -3.02
C GLU A 62 3.63 -12.84 -1.53
N GLU A 63 4.87 -12.80 -1.04
CA GLU A 63 5.19 -12.98 0.38
C GLU A 63 4.54 -11.90 1.25
N ALA A 64 4.65 -10.63 0.85
CA ALA A 64 4.03 -9.52 1.58
C ALA A 64 2.50 -9.61 1.59
N THR A 65 1.90 -10.02 0.47
CA THR A 65 0.45 -10.21 0.36
C THR A 65 -0.01 -11.38 1.23
N ALA A 66 0.72 -12.51 1.19
CA ALA A 66 0.43 -13.67 2.02
C ALA A 66 0.54 -13.34 3.51
N LEU A 67 1.60 -12.63 3.93
CA LEU A 67 1.76 -12.14 5.29
C LEU A 67 0.59 -11.23 5.70
N SER A 68 0.23 -10.27 4.85
CA SER A 68 -0.88 -9.34 5.09
C SER A 68 -2.20 -10.08 5.23
N TRP A 69 -2.45 -11.09 4.40
CA TRP A 69 -3.64 -11.93 4.47
C TRP A 69 -3.72 -12.71 5.78
N ASN A 70 -2.62 -13.36 6.17
CA ASN A 70 -2.53 -14.13 7.40
C ASN A 70 -2.73 -13.26 8.64
N LEU A 71 -2.07 -12.10 8.70
CA LEU A 71 -2.27 -11.11 9.76
C LEU A 71 -3.72 -10.61 9.81
N GLY A 72 -4.30 -10.27 8.66
CA GLY A 72 -5.69 -9.83 8.56
C GLY A 72 -6.69 -10.88 9.04
N ASN A 73 -6.47 -12.15 8.69
CA ASN A 73 -7.28 -13.27 9.17
C ASN A 73 -7.14 -13.46 10.69
N ALA A 74 -5.92 -13.40 11.22
CA ALA A 74 -5.66 -13.49 12.66
C ALA A 74 -6.35 -12.36 13.43
N MET A 75 -6.28 -11.11 12.93
CA MET A 75 -6.98 -9.97 13.52
C MET A 75 -8.50 -10.13 13.47
N ARG A 76 -9.05 -10.59 12.34
CA ARG A 76 -10.49 -10.87 12.21
C ARG A 76 -10.94 -11.95 13.19
N MET A 77 -10.17 -13.02 13.33
CA MET A 77 -10.44 -14.10 14.29
C MET A 77 -10.37 -13.60 15.74
N ALA A 78 -9.33 -12.86 16.10
CA ALA A 78 -9.19 -12.28 17.45
C ALA A 78 -10.34 -11.31 17.76
N SER A 79 -10.73 -10.46 16.81
CA SER A 79 -11.85 -9.53 16.96
C SER A 79 -13.18 -10.25 17.17
N ALA A 80 -13.40 -11.37 16.46
CA ALA A 80 -14.58 -12.19 16.64
C ALA A 80 -14.61 -12.86 18.02
N GLN A 81 -13.48 -13.38 18.50
CA GLN A 81 -13.36 -13.96 19.84
C GLN A 81 -13.64 -12.90 20.92
N THR A 82 -13.00 -11.74 20.83
CA THR A 82 -13.20 -10.64 21.80
C THR A 82 -14.63 -10.10 21.82
N ARG A 83 -15.34 -10.10 20.68
CA ARG A 83 -16.76 -9.68 20.64
C ARG A 83 -17.71 -10.68 21.31
N ASN A 84 -17.36 -11.97 21.26
CA ASN A 84 -18.18 -13.04 21.81
C ASN A 84 -17.89 -13.33 23.29
N GLU A 85 -16.81 -12.78 23.83
CA GLU A 85 -16.42 -12.86 25.24
C GLU A 85 -16.83 -11.61 26.02
N PRO A 86 -17.12 -11.74 27.32
CA PRO A 86 -17.39 -10.58 28.17
C PRO A 86 -16.14 -9.69 28.26
N THR A 87 -16.35 -8.36 28.30
CA THR A 87 -15.25 -7.40 28.42
C THR A 87 -14.34 -7.74 29.61
N PRO A 88 -13.05 -8.03 29.39
CA PRO A 88 -12.16 -8.44 30.46
C PRO A 88 -11.90 -7.26 31.42
N SER A 89 -11.83 -7.57 32.71
CA SER A 89 -11.36 -6.63 33.73
C SER A 89 -9.85 -6.42 33.61
N LEU A 90 -9.30 -5.40 34.28
CA LEU A 90 -7.85 -5.16 34.32
C LEU A 90 -7.07 -6.40 34.80
N TYR A 91 -7.62 -7.13 35.76
CA TYR A 91 -7.06 -8.40 36.22
C TYR A 91 -7.19 -9.52 35.17
N GLY A 92 -8.30 -9.55 34.43
CA GLY A 92 -8.49 -10.46 33.29
C GLY A 92 -7.45 -10.25 32.19
N LEU A 93 -7.07 -9.00 31.90
CA LEU A 93 -5.99 -8.69 30.97
C LEU A 93 -4.63 -9.23 31.46
N LEU A 94 -4.35 -9.12 32.76
CA LEU A 94 -3.13 -9.71 33.34
C LEU A 94 -3.15 -11.24 33.28
N LEU A 95 -4.31 -11.87 33.43
CA LEU A 95 -4.45 -13.33 33.28
C LEU A 95 -4.18 -13.80 31.85
N LEU A 96 -4.51 -13.00 30.82
CA LEU A 96 -4.18 -13.33 29.42
C LEU A 96 -2.66 -13.47 29.20
N LEU A 97 -1.83 -12.72 29.93
CA LEU A 97 -0.36 -12.86 29.88
C LEU A 97 0.13 -14.19 30.47
N ARG A 98 -0.69 -14.89 31.26
CA ARG A 98 -0.35 -16.22 31.79
C ARG A 98 -0.58 -17.32 30.76
N ASP A 99 -1.41 -17.06 29.76
CA ASP A 99 -1.69 -18.01 28.68
C ASP A 99 -0.39 -18.39 27.94
N PRO A 100 -0.13 -19.70 27.71
CA PRO A 100 1.05 -20.14 27.00
C PRO A 100 1.18 -19.58 25.57
N GLN A 101 0.08 -19.39 24.85
CA GLN A 101 0.10 -18.87 23.48
C GLN A 101 0.37 -17.38 23.47
N THR A 102 -0.22 -16.60 24.38
CA THR A 102 0.09 -15.17 24.54
C THR A 102 1.58 -14.97 24.85
N ARG A 103 2.17 -15.79 25.72
CA ARG A 103 3.61 -15.73 26.04
C ARG A 103 4.48 -16.10 24.84
N ARG A 104 4.09 -17.10 24.05
CA ARG A 104 4.79 -17.46 22.80
C ARG A 104 4.75 -16.33 21.79
N GLY A 105 3.59 -15.68 21.63
CA GLY A 105 3.44 -14.50 20.76
C GLY A 105 4.33 -13.34 21.19
N LEU A 106 4.34 -13.00 22.48
CA LEU A 106 5.23 -11.98 23.03
C LEU A 106 6.71 -12.35 22.84
N ALA A 107 7.09 -13.61 23.09
CA ALA A 107 8.45 -14.08 22.86
C ALA A 107 8.88 -13.96 21.39
N LEU A 108 7.98 -14.19 20.44
CA LEU A 108 8.24 -13.98 19.01
C LEU A 108 8.54 -12.50 18.72
N VAL A 109 7.69 -11.58 19.18
CA VAL A 109 7.88 -10.13 18.98
C VAL A 109 9.22 -9.67 19.56
N LEU A 110 9.53 -10.08 20.79
CA LEU A 110 10.80 -9.74 21.45
C LEU A 110 12.01 -10.32 20.71
N ARG A 111 11.89 -11.52 20.14
CA ARG A 111 12.96 -12.13 19.33
C ARG A 111 13.17 -11.39 18.02
N ILE A 112 12.11 -10.96 17.35
CA ILE A 112 12.20 -10.13 16.14
C ILE A 112 12.96 -8.83 16.45
N LEU A 113 12.58 -8.15 17.53
CA LEU A 113 13.27 -6.93 17.97
C LEU A 113 14.75 -7.18 18.30
N ASN A 114 15.08 -8.32 18.93
CA ASN A 114 16.47 -8.68 19.22
C ASN A 114 17.29 -8.91 17.95
N VAL A 115 16.70 -9.55 16.93
CA VAL A 115 17.38 -9.77 15.65
C VAL A 115 17.64 -8.45 14.94
N ILE A 116 16.65 -7.54 14.89
CA ILE A 116 16.80 -6.21 14.29
C ILE A 116 17.92 -5.44 15.00
N GLY A 117 17.87 -5.34 16.33
CA GLY A 117 18.88 -4.62 17.10
C GLY A 117 20.28 -5.28 17.14
N ARG A 118 20.47 -6.44 16.52
CA ARG A 118 21.79 -7.09 16.33
C ARG A 118 22.35 -6.87 14.92
N GLN A 119 21.51 -6.44 13.99
CA GLN A 119 21.92 -6.17 12.60
C GLN A 119 22.49 -4.76 12.42
N ASP A 120 22.36 -3.90 13.45
CA ASP A 120 23.08 -2.63 13.63
C ASP A 120 24.38 -2.82 14.44
#